data_AF-A0A2K1QKS0-F1
#
_entry.id   AF-A0A2K1QKS0-F1
#
_cell.length_a   1.000
_cell.length_b   1.000
_cell.length_c   1.000
_cell.angle_alpha   90.00
_cell.angle_beta   90.00
_cell.angle_gamma   90.00
#
_symmetry.space_group_name_H-M   'P 1'
#
loop_
_entity.id
_entity.type
_entity.pdbx_description
1 polymer ?
#
loop_
_entity_poly.entity_id
_entity_poly.type
_entity_poly.pdbx_seq_one_letter_code
_entity_poly.pdbx_strand_id
1 'polypeptide(L)'
;MPRSASDATRFTATGPYATSKPSSSASSISIGAAAPAYETPQQKIARLRAAAAQAKRGKESNFDQVVRVGRKWADRAHRTTAWGLIGLTVVCGVFATFSIGDMVIHNRRKRKEWLQEQQEKSARLVEEARIAAARGAATDDQILLLNRERAAQEAEAERNNRKGIFSRAKESILGGAPKQEEQGGKIMAEVRAAQQQKSPVQRLETEASGFLEDVDAGVHKAVAKVQSSIPPTRGVGAGGPLDMEAQASIDAVTSRSRSWFNWLTGR
;
A
#
# COMPACT_ATOMS: atom_id res chain seq x y z
N MET A 1 73.66 -33.29 11.72
CA MET A 1 74.19 -33.72 10.40
C MET A 1 73.26 -33.18 9.33
N PRO A 2 73.76 -32.39 8.36
CA PRO A 2 72.93 -31.91 7.25
C PRO A 2 72.59 -33.08 6.32
N ARG A 3 71.32 -33.21 5.93
CA ARG A 3 70.85 -34.24 5.01
C ARG A 3 71.35 -33.89 3.60
N SER A 4 72.14 -34.77 3.00
CA SER A 4 72.75 -34.56 1.68
C SER A 4 71.70 -34.50 0.57
N ALA A 5 71.87 -33.60 -0.39
CA ALA A 5 70.97 -33.36 -1.52
C ALA A 5 70.76 -34.59 -2.44
N SER A 6 71.59 -35.63 -2.30
CA SER A 6 71.45 -36.90 -3.03
C SER A 6 70.25 -37.75 -2.58
N ASP A 7 69.62 -37.44 -1.45
CA ASP A 7 68.42 -38.15 -0.95
C ASP A 7 67.10 -37.67 -1.60
N ALA A 8 67.12 -36.50 -2.25
CA ALA A 8 65.92 -35.84 -2.79
C ALA A 8 65.56 -36.21 -4.23
N THR A 9 66.38 -37.02 -4.94
CA THR A 9 66.15 -37.39 -6.34
C THR A 9 65.95 -38.89 -6.56
N ARG A 10 65.54 -39.63 -5.51
CA ARG A 10 65.01 -40.98 -5.70
C ARG A 10 63.51 -40.90 -5.86
N PHE A 11 63.09 -40.90 -7.12
CA PHE A 11 61.73 -41.08 -7.60
C PHE A 11 60.95 -42.11 -6.76
N THR A 12 60.26 -41.64 -5.73
CA THR A 12 59.20 -42.39 -5.08
C THR A 12 58.02 -42.34 -6.02
N ALA A 13 57.88 -43.36 -6.86
CA ALA A 13 56.67 -43.54 -7.64
C ALA A 13 55.49 -43.65 -6.67
N THR A 14 54.69 -42.60 -6.55
CA THR A 14 53.44 -42.59 -5.76
C THR A 14 52.28 -43.25 -6.53
N GLY A 15 52.61 -44.23 -7.37
CA GLY A 15 51.65 -45.07 -8.08
C GLY A 15 51.61 -46.47 -7.47
N PRO A 16 50.46 -47.15 -7.43
CA PRO A 16 50.36 -48.49 -6.86
C PRO A 16 51.29 -49.44 -7.64
N TYR A 17 52.28 -49.99 -6.95
CA TYR A 17 53.23 -50.95 -7.51
C TYR A 17 52.51 -52.25 -7.89
N ALA A 18 52.65 -52.68 -9.16
CA ALA A 18 52.01 -53.87 -9.73
C ALA A 18 52.49 -55.23 -9.15
N THR A 19 53.23 -55.23 -8.03
CA THR A 19 53.76 -56.44 -7.38
C THR A 19 53.21 -56.68 -5.97
N SER A 20 52.26 -55.88 -5.48
CA SER A 20 51.54 -56.24 -4.25
C SER A 20 50.61 -57.42 -4.54
N LYS A 21 50.90 -58.59 -3.96
CA LYS A 21 50.01 -59.75 -3.97
C LYS A 21 48.60 -59.30 -3.57
N PRO A 22 47.55 -59.59 -4.36
CA PRO A 22 46.20 -59.21 -3.96
C PRO A 22 45.91 -59.90 -2.62
N SER A 23 45.60 -59.12 -1.59
CA SER A 23 45.06 -59.62 -0.34
C SER A 23 43.84 -60.48 -0.68
N SER A 24 43.91 -61.76 -0.32
CA SER A 24 42.91 -62.78 -0.60
C SER A 24 41.65 -62.64 0.27
N SER A 25 41.17 -61.41 0.48
CA SER A 25 39.75 -61.21 0.78
C SER A 25 39.03 -61.33 -0.55
N ALA A 26 38.61 -62.54 -0.88
CA ALA A 26 37.70 -62.81 -1.97
C ALA A 26 36.42 -61.99 -1.75
N SER A 27 36.35 -60.79 -2.34
CA SER A 27 35.08 -60.15 -2.62
C SER A 27 34.40 -61.06 -3.64
N SER A 28 33.54 -61.96 -3.17
CA SER A 28 32.70 -62.76 -4.04
C SER A 28 31.86 -61.77 -4.85
N ILE A 29 32.26 -61.58 -6.11
CA ILE A 29 31.37 -60.98 -7.10
C ILE A 29 30.22 -61.98 -7.16
N SER A 30 29.11 -61.64 -6.51
CA SER A 30 27.87 -62.39 -6.67
C SER A 30 27.44 -62.19 -8.11
N ILE A 31 27.95 -63.07 -8.97
CA ILE A 31 27.43 -63.28 -10.32
C ILE A 31 25.98 -63.64 -10.07
N GLY A 32 25.07 -62.69 -10.34
CA GLY A 32 23.64 -62.87 -10.15
C GLY A 32 23.14 -64.11 -10.89
N ALA A 33 21.87 -64.46 -10.62
CA ALA A 33 21.19 -65.65 -11.13
C ALA A 33 21.63 -66.08 -12.54
N ALA A 34 21.84 -67.38 -12.69
CA ALA A 34 22.37 -68.04 -13.89
C ALA A 34 21.76 -67.44 -15.19
N ALA A 35 22.62 -67.20 -16.17
CA ALA A 35 22.21 -66.59 -17.44
C ALA A 35 21.13 -67.45 -18.14
N PRO A 36 20.10 -66.86 -18.74
CA PRO A 36 19.08 -67.60 -19.49
C PRO A 36 19.72 -68.37 -20.65
N ALA A 37 19.36 -69.65 -20.83
CA ALA A 37 20.02 -70.57 -21.75
C ALA A 37 19.91 -70.23 -23.25
N TYR A 38 19.04 -69.27 -23.63
CA TYR A 38 18.72 -68.96 -25.02
C TYR A 38 18.61 -67.44 -25.32
N GLU A 39 19.50 -66.60 -24.76
CA GLU A 39 19.51 -65.15 -25.06
C GLU A 39 20.24 -64.81 -26.39
N THR A 40 19.67 -63.90 -27.19
CA THR A 40 20.38 -63.36 -28.36
C THR A 40 21.59 -62.50 -27.94
N PRO A 41 22.65 -62.39 -28.76
CA PRO A 41 23.83 -61.59 -28.41
C PRO A 41 23.51 -60.13 -28.07
N GLN A 42 22.53 -59.54 -28.75
CA GLN A 42 22.09 -58.17 -28.50
C GLN A 42 21.37 -58.02 -27.15
N GLN A 43 20.51 -58.98 -26.81
CA GLN A 43 19.82 -59.00 -25.52
C GLN A 43 20.79 -59.18 -24.35
N LYS A 44 21.85 -59.98 -24.53
CA LYS A 44 22.92 -60.14 -23.54
C LYS A 44 23.62 -58.81 -23.23
N ILE A 45 23.97 -58.04 -24.25
CA ILE A 45 24.61 -56.73 -24.06
C ILE A 45 23.66 -55.77 -23.35
N ALA A 46 22.38 -55.75 -23.73
CA ALA A 46 21.38 -54.92 -23.09
C ALA A 46 21.23 -55.27 -21.60
N ARG A 47 21.18 -56.57 -21.26
CA ARG A 47 21.13 -57.05 -19.88
C ARG A 47 22.38 -56.69 -19.10
N LEU A 48 23.57 -56.92 -19.65
CA LEU A 48 24.83 -56.58 -18.99
C LEU A 48 24.96 -55.06 -18.80
N ARG A 49 24.51 -54.25 -19.75
CA ARG A 49 24.48 -52.79 -19.61
C ARG A 49 23.47 -52.35 -18.55
N ALA A 50 22.31 -53.00 -18.47
CA ALA A 50 21.31 -52.75 -17.44
C ALA A 50 21.82 -53.17 -16.05
N ALA A 51 22.44 -54.34 -15.93
CA ALA A 51 23.05 -54.83 -14.70
C ALA A 51 24.24 -53.96 -14.26
N ALA A 52 25.06 -53.51 -15.20
CA ALA A 52 26.14 -52.56 -14.92
C ALA A 52 25.59 -51.19 -14.51
N ALA A 53 24.52 -50.70 -15.15
CA ALA A 53 23.85 -49.46 -14.75
C ALA A 53 23.20 -49.57 -13.36
N GLN A 54 22.67 -50.73 -13.00
CA GLN A 54 22.16 -51.03 -11.67
C GLN A 54 23.28 -51.16 -10.64
N ALA A 55 24.39 -51.80 -10.97
CA ALA A 55 25.57 -51.88 -10.11
C ALA A 55 26.21 -50.51 -9.87
N LYS A 56 26.22 -49.63 -10.88
CA LYS A 56 26.67 -48.23 -10.76
C LYS A 56 25.80 -47.38 -9.85
N ARG A 57 24.52 -47.75 -9.65
CA ARG A 57 23.64 -47.05 -8.69
C ARG A 57 23.95 -47.39 -7.23
N GLY A 58 24.83 -48.37 -6.97
CA GLY A 58 25.16 -48.80 -5.62
C GLY A 58 23.98 -49.51 -4.93
N LYS A 59 24.27 -50.41 -3.99
CA LYS A 59 23.22 -50.92 -3.10
C LYS A 59 23.00 -49.86 -2.02
N GLU A 60 22.01 -48.99 -2.22
CA GLU A 60 21.59 -48.03 -1.19
C GLU A 60 21.23 -48.81 0.09
N SER A 61 21.75 -48.40 1.24
CA SER A 61 21.31 -48.95 2.52
C SER A 61 19.85 -48.56 2.75
N ASN A 62 19.03 -49.44 3.34
CA ASN A 62 17.63 -49.14 3.66
C ASN A 62 17.49 -47.82 4.46
N PHE A 63 18.49 -47.52 5.29
CA PHE A 63 18.56 -46.26 6.03
C PHE A 63 18.69 -45.04 5.11
N ASP A 64 19.56 -45.11 4.10
CA ASP A 64 19.77 -44.03 3.12
C ASP A 64 18.51 -43.79 2.27
N GLN A 65 17.78 -44.86 1.94
CA GLN A 65 16.50 -44.75 1.26
C GLN A 65 15.45 -44.01 2.10
N VAL A 66 15.36 -44.27 3.41
CA VAL A 66 14.45 -43.56 4.33
C VAL A 66 14.86 -42.10 4.46
N VAL A 67 16.15 -41.80 4.60
CA VAL A 67 16.65 -40.41 4.70
C VAL A 67 16.32 -39.62 3.42
N ARG A 68 16.49 -40.23 2.24
CA ARG A 68 16.16 -39.60 0.95
C ARG A 68 14.67 -39.28 0.82
N VAL A 69 13.79 -40.20 1.24
CA VAL A 69 12.33 -39.97 1.23
C VAL A 69 11.95 -38.95 2.29
N GLY A 70 12.55 -39.01 3.47
CA GLY A 70 12.33 -38.08 4.58
C GLY A 70 12.65 -36.64 4.19
N ARG A 71 13.77 -36.40 3.51
CA ARG A 71 14.13 -35.05 3.02
C ARG A 71 13.07 -34.49 2.07
N LYS A 72 12.62 -35.30 1.10
CA LYS A 72 11.58 -34.89 0.15
C LYS A 72 10.26 -34.57 0.84
N TRP A 73 9.91 -35.33 1.88
CA TRP A 73 8.70 -35.08 2.68
C TRP A 73 8.83 -33.84 3.56
N ALA A 74 9.99 -33.60 4.16
CA ALA A 74 10.25 -32.40 4.94
C ALA A 74 10.14 -31.14 4.06
N ASP A 75 10.75 -31.15 2.87
CA ASP A 75 10.64 -30.04 1.91
C ASP A 75 9.20 -29.84 1.44
N ARG A 76 8.46 -30.93 1.21
CA ARG A 76 7.03 -30.89 0.86
C ARG A 76 6.22 -30.28 1.99
N ALA A 77 6.42 -30.72 3.23
CA ALA A 77 5.71 -30.25 4.42
C ALA A 77 5.97 -28.77 4.68
N HIS A 78 7.23 -28.32 4.59
CA HIS A 78 7.58 -26.92 4.73
C HIS A 78 6.89 -26.07 3.66
N ARG A 79 6.90 -26.54 2.40
CA ARG A 79 6.24 -25.82 1.30
C ARG A 79 4.72 -25.80 1.46
N THR A 80 4.08 -26.88 1.91
CA THR A 80 2.63 -26.87 2.17
C THR A 80 2.26 -25.93 3.29
N THR A 81 3.04 -25.89 4.38
CA THR A 81 2.79 -24.98 5.50
C THR A 81 2.98 -23.52 5.07
N ALA A 82 4.03 -23.22 4.32
CA ALA A 82 4.25 -21.86 3.80
C ALA A 82 3.09 -21.38 2.92
N TRP A 83 2.63 -22.21 1.98
CA TRP A 83 1.49 -21.88 1.12
C TRP A 83 0.18 -21.82 1.91
N GLY A 84 0.02 -22.65 2.94
CA GLY A 84 -1.11 -22.60 3.87
C GLY A 84 -1.15 -21.30 4.67
N LEU A 85 -0.03 -20.84 5.21
CA LEU A 85 0.07 -19.57 5.92
C LEU A 85 -0.23 -18.38 5.00
N ILE A 86 0.31 -18.39 3.78
CA ILE A 86 0.01 -17.35 2.78
C ILE A 86 -1.50 -17.35 2.47
N GLY A 87 -2.09 -18.52 2.20
CA GLY A 87 -3.53 -18.63 1.96
C GLY A 87 -4.37 -18.13 3.15
N LEU A 88 -3.99 -18.51 4.37
CA LEU A 88 -4.67 -18.07 5.60
C LEU A 88 -4.62 -16.55 5.75
N THR A 89 -3.48 -15.90 5.47
CA THR A 89 -3.37 -14.44 5.56
C THR A 89 -4.25 -13.72 4.55
N VAL A 90 -4.41 -14.26 3.34
CA VAL A 90 -5.31 -13.69 2.32
C VAL A 90 -6.76 -13.81 2.77
N VAL A 91 -7.18 -14.99 3.25
CA VAL A 91 -8.55 -15.21 3.75
C VAL A 91 -8.84 -14.29 4.95
N CYS A 92 -7.90 -14.17 5.88
CA CYS A 92 -8.01 -13.26 7.02
C CYS A 92 -8.12 -11.80 6.58
N GLY A 93 -7.32 -11.38 5.60
CA GLY A 93 -7.39 -10.03 5.03
C GLY A 93 -8.74 -9.71 4.39
N VAL A 94 -9.27 -10.62 3.56
CA VAL A 94 -10.60 -10.48 2.96
C VAL A 94 -11.68 -10.39 4.04
N PHE A 95 -11.64 -11.28 5.04
CA PHE A 95 -12.59 -11.28 6.15
C PHE A 95 -12.55 -9.96 6.93
N ALA A 96 -11.35 -9.44 7.24
CA ALA A 96 -11.19 -8.18 7.95
C ALA A 96 -11.79 -7.00 7.17
N THR A 97 -11.56 -6.92 5.86
CA THR A 97 -12.16 -5.85 5.03
C THR A 97 -13.68 -5.95 4.97
N PHE A 98 -14.23 -7.18 4.94
CA PHE A 98 -15.67 -7.41 5.00
C PHE A 98 -16.25 -6.97 6.34
N SER A 99 -15.60 -7.33 7.47
CA SER A 99 -16.04 -6.92 8.80
C SER A 99 -16.02 -5.40 9.00
N ILE A 100 -14.97 -4.73 8.54
CA ILE A 100 -14.88 -3.26 8.60
C ILE A 100 -16.00 -2.63 7.76
N GLY A 101 -16.21 -3.15 6.55
CA GLY A 101 -17.28 -2.69 5.67
C GLY A 101 -18.66 -2.81 6.30
N ASP A 102 -18.96 -3.96 6.90
CA ASP A 102 -20.23 -4.22 7.57
C ASP A 102 -20.47 -3.26 8.75
N MET A 103 -19.46 -3.07 9.60
CA MET A 103 -19.54 -2.16 10.74
C MET A 103 -19.77 -0.70 10.30
N VAL A 104 -19.14 -0.27 9.20
CA VAL A 104 -19.36 1.08 8.63
C VAL A 104 -20.79 1.24 8.13
N ILE A 105 -21.33 0.26 7.40
CA ILE A 105 -22.70 0.33 6.89
C ILE A 105 -23.71 0.37 8.03
N HIS A 106 -23.52 -0.48 9.05
CA HIS A 106 -24.37 -0.48 10.23
C HIS A 106 -24.35 0.86 10.96
N ASN A 107 -23.16 1.43 11.19
CA ASN A 107 -23.03 2.74 11.84
C ASN A 107 -23.66 3.87 11.00
N ARG A 108 -23.57 3.79 9.67
CA ARG A 108 -24.26 4.75 8.79
C ARG A 108 -25.77 4.64 8.90
N ARG A 109 -26.34 3.44 9.07
CA ARG A 109 -27.79 3.25 9.25
C ARG A 109 -28.27 3.84 10.58
N LYS A 110 -27.60 3.50 11.69
CA LYS A 110 -27.91 4.09 13.00
C LYS A 110 -27.77 5.61 13.03
N ARG A 111 -26.72 6.15 12.41
CA ARG A 111 -26.57 7.61 12.31
C ARG A 111 -27.69 8.25 11.50
N LYS A 112 -28.20 7.59 10.45
CA LYS A 112 -29.34 8.10 9.67
C LYS A 112 -30.63 8.11 10.51
N GLU A 113 -30.91 7.02 11.22
CA GLU A 113 -32.07 6.93 12.13
C GLU A 113 -32.00 8.02 13.19
N TRP A 114 -30.85 8.17 13.85
CA TRP A 114 -30.64 9.24 14.83
C TRP A 114 -30.80 10.64 14.20
N LEU A 115 -30.27 10.87 13.01
CA LEU A 115 -30.39 12.17 12.34
C LEU A 115 -31.85 12.47 11.98
N GLN A 116 -32.59 11.45 11.56
CA GLN A 116 -34.01 11.56 11.26
C GLN A 116 -34.80 11.91 12.53
N GLU A 117 -34.55 11.23 13.64
CA GLU A 117 -35.19 11.56 14.93
C GLU A 117 -34.86 12.99 15.39
N GLN A 118 -33.61 13.45 15.20
CA GLN A 118 -33.22 14.82 15.53
C GLN A 118 -33.91 15.84 14.63
N GLN A 119 -34.03 15.54 13.32
CA GLN A 119 -34.76 16.38 12.38
C GLN A 119 -36.24 16.47 12.77
N GLU A 120 -36.89 15.36 13.10
CA GLU A 120 -38.29 15.34 13.56
C GLU A 120 -38.49 16.16 14.84
N LYS A 121 -37.58 16.03 15.82
CA LYS A 121 -37.62 16.85 17.04
C LYS A 121 -37.44 18.34 16.73
N SER A 122 -36.47 18.68 15.88
CA SER A 122 -36.23 20.06 15.48
C SER A 122 -37.41 20.66 14.71
N ALA A 123 -38.05 19.88 13.83
CA ALA A 123 -39.21 20.30 13.07
C ALA A 123 -40.39 20.61 14.00
N ARG A 124 -40.65 19.75 15.00
CA ARG A 124 -41.68 20.00 16.01
C ARG A 124 -41.44 21.29 16.79
N LEU A 125 -40.20 21.55 17.20
CA LEU A 125 -39.84 22.79 17.91
C LEU A 125 -40.03 24.03 17.04
N VAL A 126 -39.70 23.94 15.75
CA VAL A 126 -39.92 25.02 14.79
C VAL A 126 -41.42 25.27 14.57
N GLU A 127 -42.22 24.22 14.43
CA GLU A 127 -43.68 24.35 14.31
C GLU A 127 -44.31 25.00 15.55
N GLU A 128 -43.89 24.58 16.75
CA GLU A 128 -44.32 25.18 18.00
C GLU A 128 -43.96 26.66 18.07
N ALA A 129 -42.71 27.01 17.73
CA ALA A 129 -42.25 28.38 17.67
C ALA A 129 -43.04 29.22 16.65
N ARG A 130 -43.39 28.67 15.49
CA ARG A 130 -44.22 29.33 14.48
C ARG A 130 -45.64 29.58 15.00
N ILE A 131 -46.24 28.60 15.69
CA ILE A 131 -47.57 28.74 16.29
C ILE A 131 -47.56 29.82 17.38
N ALA A 132 -46.56 29.82 18.26
CA ALA A 132 -46.40 30.81 19.31
C ALA A 132 -46.18 32.22 18.74
N ALA A 133 -45.38 32.34 17.68
CA ALA A 133 -45.14 33.59 16.97
C ALA A 133 -46.42 34.12 16.30
N ALA A 134 -47.19 33.25 15.66
CA ALA A 134 -48.48 33.62 15.06
C ALA A 134 -49.50 34.10 16.11
N ARG A 135 -49.43 33.56 17.32
CA ARG A 135 -50.26 33.99 18.47
C ARG A 135 -49.73 35.24 19.17
N GLY A 136 -48.55 35.75 18.79
CA GLY A 136 -47.91 36.91 19.41
C GLY A 136 -47.34 36.65 20.82
N ALA A 137 -47.22 35.39 21.24
CA ALA A 137 -46.73 34.97 22.56
C ALA A 137 -45.45 34.15 22.45
N ALA A 138 -44.63 34.38 21.42
CA ALA A 138 -43.38 33.67 21.23
C ALA A 138 -42.33 34.10 22.26
N THR A 139 -41.65 33.12 22.84
CA THR A 139 -40.48 33.35 23.69
C THR A 139 -39.30 33.84 22.85
N ASP A 140 -38.38 34.60 23.46
CA ASP A 140 -37.15 35.09 22.79
C ASP A 140 -36.36 33.95 22.13
N ASP A 141 -36.25 32.80 22.80
CA ASP A 141 -35.58 31.61 22.26
C ASP A 141 -36.27 31.06 21.00
N GLN A 142 -37.60 31.11 20.94
CA GLN A 142 -38.39 30.66 19.78
C GLN A 142 -38.24 31.62 18.59
N ILE A 143 -38.15 32.93 18.88
CA ILE A 143 -37.88 33.95 17.86
C ILE A 143 -36.45 33.78 17.31
N LEU A 144 -35.47 33.56 18.18
CA LEU A 144 -34.08 33.29 17.78
C LEU A 144 -33.96 32.02 16.93
N LEU A 145 -34.71 30.96 17.29
CA LEU A 145 -34.77 29.73 16.51
C LEU A 145 -35.30 30.00 15.09
N LEU A 146 -36.39 30.76 14.94
CA LEU A 146 -36.93 31.13 13.63
C LEU A 146 -35.95 31.97 12.80
N ASN A 147 -35.27 32.93 13.43
CA ASN A 147 -34.28 33.76 12.74
C ASN A 147 -33.08 32.93 12.27
N ARG A 148 -32.62 31.97 13.07
CA ARG A 148 -31.59 31.01 12.67
C ARG A 148 -32.05 30.15 11.50
N GLU A 149 -33.30 29.69 11.49
CA GLU A 149 -33.85 28.91 10.38
C GLU A 149 -33.89 29.74 9.09
N ARG A 150 -34.37 30.97 9.12
CA ARG A 150 -34.39 31.87 7.96
C ARG A 150 -32.98 32.15 7.43
N ALA A 151 -32.05 32.50 8.31
CA ALA A 151 -30.67 32.73 7.93
C ALA A 151 -30.00 31.46 7.35
N ALA A 152 -30.34 30.28 7.87
CA ALA A 152 -29.87 29.01 7.32
C ALA A 152 -30.45 28.74 5.93
N GLN A 153 -31.74 28.99 5.71
CA GLN A 153 -32.40 28.84 4.41
C GLN A 153 -31.84 29.80 3.36
N GLU A 154 -31.58 31.05 3.72
CA GLU A 154 -30.93 32.03 2.83
C GLU A 154 -29.51 31.59 2.48
N ALA A 155 -28.74 31.11 3.46
CA ALA A 155 -27.41 30.57 3.21
C ALA A 155 -27.45 29.31 2.33
N GLU A 156 -28.44 28.44 2.47
CA GLU A 156 -28.63 27.27 1.60
C GLU A 156 -29.04 27.67 0.19
N ALA A 157 -29.92 28.65 0.03
CA ALA A 157 -30.28 29.20 -1.27
C ALA A 157 -29.05 29.79 -1.96
N GLU A 158 -28.21 30.55 -1.23
CA GLU A 158 -26.94 31.03 -1.75
C GLU A 158 -25.98 29.90 -2.10
N ARG A 159 -25.89 28.84 -1.29
CA ARG A 159 -25.02 27.69 -1.57
C ARG A 159 -25.50 26.88 -2.76
N ASN A 160 -26.80 26.73 -2.95
CA ASN A 160 -27.39 26.07 -4.12
C ASN A 160 -27.19 26.93 -5.38
N ASN A 161 -27.26 28.26 -5.25
CA ASN A 161 -26.94 29.19 -6.33
C ASN A 161 -25.43 29.24 -6.63
N ARG A 162 -24.57 28.96 -5.66
CA ARG A 162 -23.11 28.84 -5.85
C ARG A 162 -22.77 27.48 -6.45
N LYS A 163 -22.50 27.44 -7.76
CA LYS A 163 -21.87 26.28 -8.44
C LYS A 163 -20.70 25.73 -7.59
N GLY A 164 -20.74 24.43 -7.27
CA GLY A 164 -19.79 23.79 -6.36
C GLY A 164 -18.33 23.90 -6.82
N ILE A 165 -17.40 23.90 -5.86
CA ILE A 165 -15.95 24.02 -6.12
C ILE A 165 -15.47 22.94 -7.12
N PHE A 166 -16.06 21.75 -7.06
CA PHE A 166 -15.77 20.65 -7.98
C PHE A 166 -16.33 20.85 -9.39
N SER A 167 -17.50 21.49 -9.54
CA SER A 167 -18.02 21.85 -10.86
C SER A 167 -17.20 22.98 -11.48
N ARG A 168 -16.71 23.93 -10.67
CA ARG A 168 -15.77 24.96 -11.11
C ARG A 168 -14.42 24.38 -11.52
N ALA A 169 -13.89 23.41 -10.77
CA ALA A 169 -12.66 22.72 -11.13
C ALA A 169 -12.82 21.87 -12.40
N LYS A 170 -13.95 21.18 -12.57
CA LYS A 170 -14.28 20.47 -13.82
C LYS A 170 -14.47 21.43 -15.00
N GLU A 171 -15.14 22.56 -14.81
CA GLU A 171 -15.26 23.61 -15.84
C GLU A 171 -13.87 24.19 -16.18
N SER A 172 -12.96 24.35 -15.21
CA SER A 172 -11.59 24.84 -15.45
C SER A 172 -10.68 23.83 -16.16
N ILE A 173 -10.88 22.53 -15.95
CA ILE A 173 -10.02 21.47 -16.51
C ILE A 173 -10.58 20.96 -17.85
N LEU A 174 -11.90 20.88 -17.98
CA LEU A 174 -12.58 20.38 -19.18
C LEU A 174 -13.02 21.51 -20.13
N GLY A 175 -13.10 22.75 -19.63
CA GLY A 175 -13.41 23.95 -20.41
C GLY A 175 -12.19 24.69 -20.96
N GLY A 176 -11.03 24.02 -21.04
CA GLY A 176 -9.82 24.52 -21.72
C GLY A 176 -9.89 24.54 -23.26
N ALA A 177 -11.09 24.59 -23.86
CA ALA A 177 -11.32 24.79 -25.29
C ALA A 177 -12.54 25.73 -25.48
N PRO A 178 -12.46 26.74 -26.35
CA PRO A 178 -13.05 28.06 -26.10
C PRO A 178 -14.57 28.10 -26.33
N LYS A 179 -15.31 28.47 -25.29
CA LYS A 179 -16.58 29.22 -25.41
C LYS A 179 -16.44 30.66 -24.91
N GLN A 180 -15.21 31.14 -24.82
CA GLN A 180 -14.87 32.52 -24.48
C GLN A 180 -14.42 33.29 -25.74
N GLU A 181 -15.12 33.13 -26.85
CA GLU A 181 -14.91 33.96 -28.05
C GLU A 181 -16.07 34.91 -28.36
N GLU A 182 -17.29 34.66 -27.85
CA GLU A 182 -18.42 35.57 -28.14
C GLU A 182 -18.48 36.81 -27.22
N GLN A 183 -17.87 36.79 -26.03
CA GLN A 183 -17.73 37.98 -25.17
C GLN A 183 -16.33 38.60 -25.19
N GLY A 184 -15.29 37.81 -25.49
CA GLY A 184 -13.92 38.32 -25.67
C GLY A 184 -13.71 39.09 -26.98
N GLY A 185 -14.55 38.87 -28.00
CA GLY A 185 -14.49 39.59 -29.27
C GLY A 185 -14.86 41.07 -29.16
N LYS A 186 -15.69 41.47 -28.19
CA LYS A 186 -16.01 42.89 -27.96
C LYS A 186 -14.90 43.62 -27.20
N ILE A 187 -14.31 42.96 -26.20
CA ILE A 187 -13.20 43.54 -25.42
C ILE A 187 -11.92 43.58 -26.26
N MET A 188 -11.65 42.56 -27.08
CA MET A 188 -10.49 42.58 -27.97
C MET A 188 -10.68 43.51 -29.18
N ALA A 189 -11.92 43.75 -29.65
CA ALA A 189 -12.20 44.81 -30.63
C ALA A 189 -12.00 46.22 -30.05
N GLU A 190 -12.38 46.43 -28.79
CA GLU A 190 -12.20 47.71 -28.07
C GLU A 190 -10.73 47.94 -27.71
N VAL A 191 -10.00 46.91 -27.27
CA VAL A 191 -8.55 46.97 -27.02
C VAL A 191 -7.77 47.11 -28.32
N ARG A 192 -8.17 46.46 -29.42
CA ARG A 192 -7.52 46.61 -30.74
C ARG A 192 -7.82 47.96 -31.39
N ALA A 193 -8.98 48.56 -31.10
CA ALA A 193 -9.27 49.96 -31.45
C ALA A 193 -8.46 50.94 -30.61
N ALA A 194 -8.22 50.64 -29.32
CA ALA A 194 -7.34 51.43 -28.46
C ALA A 194 -5.85 51.27 -28.81
N GLN A 195 -5.45 50.13 -29.37
CA GLN A 195 -4.05 49.76 -29.63
C GLN A 195 -3.55 50.12 -31.04
N GLN A 196 -4.42 50.67 -31.92
CA GLN A 196 -3.99 51.38 -33.13
C GLN A 196 -3.40 52.78 -32.83
N GLN A 197 -3.46 53.24 -31.58
CA GLN A 197 -2.71 54.41 -31.09
C GLN A 197 -1.55 53.98 -30.18
N LYS A 198 -0.49 53.39 -30.75
CA LYS A 198 0.93 53.48 -30.32
C LYS A 198 1.74 52.29 -30.86
N SER A 199 2.68 52.59 -31.74
CA SER A 199 3.88 51.80 -32.02
C SER A 199 5.06 52.39 -31.22
N PRO A 200 6.28 51.80 -31.19
CA PRO A 200 6.66 50.38 -31.25
C PRO A 200 7.72 49.94 -30.17
N VAL A 201 7.69 48.64 -29.81
CA VAL A 201 8.85 47.69 -29.73
C VAL A 201 9.84 47.67 -28.54
N GLN A 202 10.12 46.42 -28.07
CA GLN A 202 11.19 45.87 -27.20
C GLN A 202 11.04 46.11 -25.68
N ARG A 203 11.11 45.12 -24.76
CA ARG A 203 11.69 43.76 -24.75
C ARG A 203 11.16 43.03 -23.49
N LEU A 204 10.30 42.02 -23.64
CA LEU A 204 9.80 41.15 -22.57
C LEU A 204 10.40 39.75 -22.76
N GLU A 205 11.44 39.43 -22.00
CA GLU A 205 11.95 38.05 -21.84
C GLU A 205 12.11 37.67 -20.35
N THR A 206 11.42 38.34 -19.42
CA THR A 206 11.68 38.15 -17.97
C THR A 206 10.45 37.91 -17.09
N GLU A 207 9.26 37.66 -17.66
CA GLU A 207 8.03 37.46 -16.85
C GLU A 207 7.54 36.01 -16.74
N ALA A 208 8.21 35.03 -17.35
CA ALA A 208 7.78 33.62 -17.24
C ALA A 208 8.37 32.88 -16.02
N SER A 209 9.36 33.45 -15.32
CA SER A 209 10.00 32.82 -14.16
C SER A 209 9.50 33.34 -12.79
N GLY A 210 8.75 34.43 -12.74
CA GLY A 210 8.29 35.04 -11.48
C GLY A 210 7.02 34.42 -10.88
N PHE A 211 6.21 33.70 -11.66
CA PHE A 211 4.89 33.24 -11.20
C PHE A 211 4.96 32.00 -10.28
N LEU A 212 6.00 31.18 -10.37
CA LEU A 212 6.18 30.00 -9.52
C LEU A 212 6.80 30.35 -8.15
N GLU A 213 7.58 31.42 -8.07
CA GLU A 213 8.24 31.85 -6.82
C GLU A 213 7.30 32.63 -5.90
N ASP A 214 6.32 33.34 -6.47
CA ASP A 214 5.35 34.15 -5.71
C ASP A 214 4.28 33.29 -5.00
N VAL A 215 4.02 32.07 -5.49
CA VAL A 215 3.08 31.12 -4.86
C VAL A 215 3.68 30.51 -3.60
N ASP A 216 4.96 30.11 -3.62
CA ASP A 216 5.63 29.57 -2.43
C ASP A 216 5.81 30.65 -1.36
N ALA A 217 6.16 31.87 -1.75
CA ALA A 217 6.26 33.00 -0.82
C ALA A 217 4.90 33.37 -0.19
N GLY A 218 3.79 33.25 -0.94
CA GLY A 218 2.43 33.46 -0.46
C GLY A 218 1.98 32.41 0.56
N VAL A 219 2.31 31.13 0.33
CA VAL A 219 1.96 30.03 1.25
C VAL A 219 2.74 30.14 2.56
N HIS A 220 4.04 30.46 2.50
CA HIS A 220 4.84 30.64 3.71
C HIS A 220 4.40 31.86 4.55
N LYS A 221 4.00 32.97 3.91
CA LYS A 221 3.41 34.11 4.63
C LYS A 221 2.05 33.80 5.23
N ALA A 222 1.22 33.00 4.56
CA ALA A 222 -0.08 32.58 5.09
C ALA A 222 0.08 31.64 6.31
N VAL A 223 1.01 30.70 6.25
CA VAL A 223 1.31 29.77 7.36
C VAL A 223 1.89 30.52 8.57
N ALA A 224 2.82 31.46 8.34
CA ALA A 224 3.38 32.28 9.42
C ALA A 224 2.33 33.19 10.07
N LYS A 225 1.39 33.74 9.27
CA LYS A 225 0.31 34.59 9.78
C LYS A 225 -0.70 33.81 10.61
N VAL A 226 -1.05 32.58 10.19
CA VAL A 226 -1.93 31.67 10.96
C VAL A 226 -1.26 31.23 12.27
N GLN A 227 0.04 30.98 12.27
CA GLN A 227 0.79 30.59 13.46
C GLN A 227 0.94 31.74 14.47
N SER A 228 0.98 32.99 14.00
CA SER A 228 1.02 34.19 14.86
C SER A 228 -0.36 34.64 15.39
N SER A 229 -1.46 34.13 14.83
CA SER A 229 -2.83 34.48 15.24
C SER A 229 -3.46 33.52 16.26
N ILE A 230 -2.73 32.49 16.72
CA ILE A 230 -3.19 31.58 17.76
C ILE A 230 -2.68 32.13 19.11
N PRO A 231 -3.54 32.67 19.99
CA PRO A 231 -3.11 33.08 21.32
C PRO A 231 -2.66 31.83 22.10
N PRO A 232 -1.56 31.89 22.88
CA PRO A 232 -1.16 30.79 23.73
C PRO A 232 -2.23 30.58 24.79
N THR A 233 -3.07 29.57 24.61
CA THR A 233 -3.99 29.10 25.65
C THR A 233 -3.14 28.53 26.79
N ARG A 234 -2.96 29.38 27.80
CA ARG A 234 -2.67 28.99 29.18
C ARG A 234 -3.47 27.75 29.55
N GLY A 235 -2.81 26.82 30.24
CA GLY A 235 -3.32 25.50 30.60
C GLY A 235 -4.73 25.53 31.16
N VAL A 236 -5.57 24.63 30.62
CA VAL A 236 -6.88 24.31 31.17
C VAL A 236 -7.04 22.80 31.13
N GLY A 237 -7.14 22.23 32.32
CA GLY A 237 -7.91 21.03 32.66
C GLY A 237 -7.57 19.75 31.91
N ALA A 238 -6.98 18.80 32.64
CA ALA A 238 -7.09 17.39 32.31
C ALA A 238 -8.57 17.07 31.99
N GLY A 239 -8.84 16.69 30.73
CA GLY A 239 -10.14 16.21 30.29
C GLY A 239 -10.51 14.92 31.02
N GLY A 240 -11.77 14.50 30.87
CA GLY A 240 -12.25 13.27 31.49
C GLY A 240 -11.44 12.05 31.02
N PRO A 241 -11.56 10.89 31.69
CA PRO A 241 -10.80 9.69 31.31
C PRO A 241 -11.00 9.28 29.84
N LEU A 242 -12.19 9.55 29.28
CA LEU A 242 -12.51 9.34 27.87
C LEU A 242 -11.76 10.31 26.93
N ASP A 243 -11.54 11.55 27.35
CA ASP A 243 -10.79 12.53 26.55
C ASP A 243 -9.30 12.18 26.54
N MET A 244 -8.78 11.67 27.66
CA MET A 244 -7.41 11.17 27.75
C MET A 244 -7.19 9.93 26.87
N GLU A 245 -8.15 9.00 26.84
CA GLU A 245 -8.11 7.85 25.93
C GLU A 245 -8.24 8.27 24.46
N ALA A 246 -9.10 9.24 24.16
CA ALA A 246 -9.23 9.79 22.81
C ALA A 246 -7.92 10.45 22.36
N GLN A 247 -7.30 11.27 23.21
CA GLN A 247 -6.00 11.88 22.92
C GLN A 247 -4.90 10.83 22.77
N ALA A 248 -4.85 9.83 23.65
CA ALA A 248 -3.89 8.72 23.53
C ALA A 248 -4.08 7.92 22.22
N SER A 249 -5.33 7.71 21.78
CA SER A 249 -5.61 7.04 20.52
C SER A 249 -5.20 7.87 19.30
N ILE A 250 -5.41 9.18 19.35
CA ILE A 250 -5.02 10.13 18.30
C ILE A 250 -3.49 10.22 18.21
N ASP A 251 -2.80 10.28 19.35
CA ASP A 251 -1.34 10.31 19.42
C ASP A 251 -0.72 8.98 18.94
N ALA A 252 -1.35 7.85 19.26
CA ALA A 252 -0.94 6.53 18.76
C ALA A 252 -1.09 6.41 17.23
N VAL A 253 -2.18 6.94 16.65
CA VAL A 253 -2.38 6.94 15.19
C VAL A 253 -1.41 7.91 14.50
N THR A 254 -1.15 9.07 15.10
CA THR A 254 -0.27 10.10 14.54
C THR A 254 1.20 9.69 14.58
N SER A 255 1.63 9.00 15.65
CA SER A 255 2.98 8.42 15.74
C SER A 255 3.17 7.27 14.75
N ARG A 256 2.16 6.41 14.56
CA ARG A 256 2.20 5.31 13.58
C ARG A 256 2.24 5.82 12.13
N SER A 257 1.48 6.86 11.80
CA SER A 257 1.50 7.44 10.45
C SER A 257 2.84 8.13 10.14
N ARG A 258 3.43 8.83 11.12
CA ARG A 258 4.79 9.40 10.99
C ARG A 258 5.86 8.33 10.84
N SER A 259 5.78 7.22 11.57
CA SER A 259 6.73 6.10 11.44
C SER A 259 6.73 5.50 10.04
N TRP A 260 5.54 5.34 9.44
CA TRP A 260 5.42 4.82 8.08
C TRP A 260 5.91 5.82 7.02
N PHE A 261 5.65 7.11 7.22
CA PHE A 261 6.14 8.16 6.34
C PHE A 261 7.66 8.36 6.40
N ASN A 262 8.27 8.22 7.58
CA ASN A 262 9.73 8.31 7.76
C ASN A 262 10.46 7.15 7.08
N TRP A 263 9.90 5.94 7.14
CA TRP A 263 10.42 4.80 6.37
C TRP A 263 10.34 5.03 4.85
N LEU A 264 9.25 5.64 4.37
CA LEU A 264 9.06 5.94 2.94
C LEU A 264 9.95 7.09 2.44
N THR A 265 10.27 8.06 3.30
CA THR A 265 11.01 9.28 2.94
C THR A 265 12.48 9.26 3.35
N GLY A 266 12.94 8.20 4.01
CA GLY A 266 14.35 7.99 4.36
C GLY A 266 14.92 9.06 5.30
N ARG A 267 14.07 9.69 6.12
CA ARG A 267 14.44 10.64 7.18
C ARG A 267 14.02 10.14 8.54
#